data_AF-A0A3A5SI06-F1
#
_entry.id   AF-A0A3A5SI06-F1
#
_cell.length_a   1.000
_cell.length_b   1.000
_cell.length_c   1.000
_cell.angle_alpha   90.00
_cell.angle_beta   90.00
_cell.angle_gamma   90.00
#
_symmetry.space_group_name_H-M   'P 1'
#
loop_
_entity.id
_entity.type
_entity.pdbx_description
1 polymer ?
#
loop_
_entity_poly.entity_id
_entity_poly.type
_entity_poly.pdbx_seq_one_letter_code
_entity_poly.pdbx_strand_id
1 'polypeptide(L)'
;MGKILSKEQKEEFKDILETLGESLDITQTQYDNLTKSYKAVGGFLQNDPELESYKPIVTPQGSLRLGTIIQPINPNDDLDVDLVYRLTEKDPEWTQKDLKDKVGVRLKGSDRYAPMLEKKEGRRCWTLLYRDNSDNPKEKYHMDILPSVVDGKYVERMTRLFSESFSAQTIDRISIRITDKEAEDYATSTCKEEWLKSNPDGYALWFASRCKADESVKLMAEAIVPIEKYNKDKTVLQRIVQILKRHRDMMFRYDTDDKPISIIITTLAARAYNGEKNLLEGLVNVIENMEKSIIKNDKGEDVVPNPVNPEENFADKWPTHPKRRENFYKWLAAVKKDVHEILDGANRIQIQNTMNRVFGKDLITKASSLLVERRKSKLATGAALLTSAGKVTASTVGRIVNTANTFYGE
;
A
#
# COMPACT_ATOMS: atom_id res chain seq x y z
N MET A 1 20.09 -23.99 3.43
CA MET A 1 18.94 -24.91 3.26
C MET A 1 17.99 -24.62 4.40
N GLY A 2 16.81 -24.07 4.10
CA GLY A 2 15.84 -23.69 5.12
C GLY A 2 15.19 -24.91 5.77
N LYS A 3 14.79 -24.76 7.03
CA LYS A 3 14.03 -25.77 7.77
C LYS A 3 12.74 -26.13 7.02
N ILE A 4 12.52 -27.41 6.78
CA ILE A 4 11.26 -27.90 6.20
C ILE A 4 10.20 -27.86 7.31
N LEU A 5 9.25 -26.95 7.19
CA LEU A 5 8.14 -26.81 8.14
C LEU A 5 7.07 -27.87 7.90
N SER A 6 6.56 -28.46 8.97
CA SER A 6 5.39 -29.32 8.91
C SER A 6 4.14 -28.53 8.47
N LYS A 7 3.09 -29.23 8.02
CA LYS A 7 1.82 -28.58 7.65
C LYS A 7 1.22 -27.79 8.81
N GLU A 8 1.32 -28.32 10.03
CA GLU A 8 0.84 -27.67 11.26
C GLU A 8 1.63 -26.39 11.55
N GLN A 9 2.96 -26.44 11.45
CA GLN A 9 3.82 -25.26 11.64
C GLN A 9 3.51 -24.17 10.60
N LYS A 10 3.26 -24.55 9.34
CA LYS A 10 2.88 -23.61 8.29
C LYS A 10 1.55 -22.91 8.58
N GLU A 11 0.53 -23.64 9.05
CA GLU A 11 -0.75 -23.04 9.42
C GLU A 11 -0.63 -22.15 10.66
N GLU A 12 0.22 -22.51 11.62
CA GLU A 12 0.44 -21.66 12.79
C GLU A 12 1.16 -20.35 12.45
N PHE A 13 2.23 -20.41 11.65
CA PHE A 13 2.90 -19.19 11.18
C PHE A 13 1.98 -18.34 10.32
N LYS A 14 1.11 -18.96 9.50
CA LYS A 14 0.07 -18.23 8.77
C LYS A 14 -0.86 -17.50 9.73
N ASP A 15 -1.39 -18.15 10.77
CA ASP A 15 -2.26 -17.50 11.78
C ASP A 15 -1.52 -16.33 12.47
N ILE A 16 -0.23 -16.46 12.78
CA ILE A 16 0.60 -15.38 13.36
C ILE A 16 0.77 -14.21 12.38
N LEU A 17 1.08 -14.49 11.11
CA LEU A 17 1.27 -13.46 10.08
C LEU A 17 -0.05 -12.76 9.74
N GLU A 18 -1.18 -13.47 9.79
CA GLU A 18 -2.51 -12.89 9.62
C GLU A 18 -2.84 -11.90 10.73
N THR A 19 -2.63 -12.27 12.01
CA THR A 19 -2.90 -11.35 13.12
C THR A 19 -1.92 -10.18 13.17
N LEU A 20 -0.68 -10.38 12.72
CA LEU A 20 0.28 -9.29 12.47
C LEU A 20 -0.28 -8.33 11.40
N GLY A 21 -0.72 -8.85 10.26
CA GLY A 21 -1.32 -8.07 9.18
C GLY A 21 -2.56 -7.28 9.63
N GLU A 22 -3.48 -7.93 10.35
CA GLU A 22 -4.67 -7.26 10.92
C GLU A 22 -4.30 -6.16 11.92
N SER A 23 -3.22 -6.35 12.68
CA SER A 23 -2.75 -5.34 13.62
C SER A 23 -2.21 -4.09 12.92
N LEU A 24 -1.75 -4.22 11.68
CA LEU A 24 -1.28 -3.14 10.82
C LEU A 24 -2.41 -2.36 10.13
N ASP A 25 -3.63 -2.89 10.07
CA ASP A 25 -4.73 -2.20 9.38
C ASP A 25 -5.13 -0.90 10.10
N ILE A 26 -5.47 0.12 9.30
CA ILE A 26 -6.20 1.27 9.82
C ILE A 26 -7.59 0.84 10.29
N THR A 27 -8.10 1.47 11.35
CA THR A 27 -9.44 1.14 11.84
C THR A 27 -10.52 1.65 10.88
N GLN A 28 -11.73 1.09 10.97
CA GLN A 28 -12.90 1.60 10.26
C GLN A 28 -13.10 3.10 10.50
N THR A 29 -13.02 3.55 11.75
CA THR A 29 -13.14 4.96 12.13
C THR A 29 -12.05 5.82 11.47
N GLN A 30 -10.80 5.36 11.44
CA GLN A 30 -9.73 6.07 10.74
C GLN A 30 -10.04 6.16 9.25
N TYR A 31 -10.47 5.07 8.61
CA TYR A 31 -10.86 5.04 7.19
C TYR A 31 -12.01 6.01 6.89
N ASP A 32 -13.04 6.05 7.72
CA ASP A 32 -14.21 6.91 7.54
C ASP A 32 -13.83 8.40 7.68
N ASN A 33 -12.99 8.72 8.67
CA ASN A 33 -12.48 10.08 8.88
C ASN A 33 -11.56 10.53 7.74
N LEU A 34 -10.67 9.63 7.27
CA LEU A 34 -9.82 9.84 6.10
C LEU A 34 -10.68 10.12 4.87
N THR A 35 -11.71 9.30 4.67
CA THR A 35 -12.65 9.38 3.54
C THR A 35 -13.42 10.69 3.54
N LYS A 36 -13.97 11.07 4.69
CA LYS A 36 -14.63 12.36 4.86
C LYS A 36 -13.69 13.52 4.56
N SER A 37 -12.43 13.42 4.97
CA SER A 37 -11.43 14.47 4.80
C SER A 37 -11.03 14.66 3.33
N TYR A 38 -10.67 13.58 2.63
CA TYR A 38 -10.30 13.72 1.22
C TYR A 38 -11.50 14.06 0.33
N LYS A 39 -12.72 13.59 0.66
CA LYS A 39 -13.94 14.00 -0.07
C LYS A 39 -14.25 15.49 0.11
N ALA A 40 -13.96 16.06 1.29
CA ALA A 40 -14.12 17.50 1.51
C ALA A 40 -13.12 18.32 0.68
N VAL A 41 -11.85 17.94 0.66
CA VAL A 41 -10.83 18.58 -0.19
C VAL A 41 -11.16 18.41 -1.68
N GLY A 42 -11.54 17.20 -2.08
CA GLY A 42 -11.97 16.90 -3.44
C GLY A 42 -13.16 17.74 -3.89
N GLY A 43 -14.21 17.84 -3.07
CA GLY A 43 -15.36 18.69 -3.36
C GLY A 43 -14.99 20.18 -3.47
N PHE A 44 -14.07 20.67 -2.63
CA PHE A 44 -13.58 22.05 -2.73
C PHE A 44 -12.84 22.35 -4.04
N LEU A 45 -11.96 21.43 -4.47
CA LEU A 45 -11.18 21.55 -5.70
C LEU A 45 -12.04 21.33 -6.97
N GLN A 46 -13.04 20.45 -6.89
CA GLN A 46 -13.92 20.17 -8.01
C GLN A 46 -14.94 21.30 -8.25
N ASN A 47 -15.32 22.03 -7.21
CA ASN A 47 -16.19 23.21 -7.32
C ASN A 47 -15.37 24.50 -7.52
N ASP A 48 -14.29 24.42 -8.28
CA ASP A 48 -13.52 25.60 -8.68
C ASP A 48 -14.18 26.26 -9.90
N PRO A 49 -14.73 27.49 -9.77
CA PRO A 49 -15.40 28.17 -10.88
C PRO A 49 -14.48 28.44 -12.07
N GLU A 50 -13.17 28.57 -11.86
CA GLU A 50 -12.22 28.81 -12.94
C GLU A 50 -11.95 27.53 -13.76
N LEU A 51 -12.07 26.37 -13.12
CA LEU A 51 -11.71 25.08 -13.71
C LEU A 51 -12.93 24.21 -14.05
N GLU A 52 -14.15 24.64 -13.72
CA GLU A 52 -15.40 23.88 -13.92
C GLU A 52 -15.59 23.42 -15.38
N SER A 53 -15.23 24.25 -16.36
CA SER A 53 -15.32 23.93 -17.79
C SER A 53 -14.46 22.72 -18.19
N TYR A 54 -13.41 22.43 -17.42
CA TYR A 54 -12.53 21.27 -17.59
C TYR A 54 -12.98 20.04 -16.79
N LYS A 55 -14.18 20.07 -16.16
CA LYS A 55 -14.79 18.92 -15.47
C LYS A 55 -13.82 18.24 -14.48
N PRO A 56 -13.33 18.97 -13.47
CA PRO A 56 -12.35 18.45 -12.53
C PRO A 56 -12.87 17.23 -11.76
N ILE A 57 -12.01 16.24 -11.57
CA ILE A 57 -12.30 15.02 -10.79
C ILE A 57 -11.14 14.75 -9.83
N VAL A 58 -11.46 14.48 -8.56
CA VAL A 58 -10.49 14.04 -7.55
C VAL A 58 -10.74 12.58 -7.18
N THR A 59 -9.71 11.75 -7.31
CA THR A 59 -9.76 10.35 -6.86
C THR A 59 -8.55 9.99 -6.02
N PRO A 60 -8.70 9.15 -4.97
CA PRO A 60 -7.55 8.64 -4.26
C PRO A 60 -6.75 7.65 -5.10
N GLN A 61 -5.46 7.55 -4.80
CA GLN A 61 -4.51 6.62 -5.38
C GLN A 61 -3.64 5.99 -4.29
N GLY A 62 -2.52 5.36 -4.69
CA GLY A 62 -1.51 4.91 -3.76
C GLY A 62 -2.00 3.83 -2.80
N SER A 63 -1.44 3.81 -1.59
CA SER A 63 -1.65 2.69 -0.66
C SER A 63 -3.10 2.55 -0.17
N LEU A 64 -3.84 3.65 -0.10
CA LEU A 64 -5.26 3.65 0.21
C LEU A 64 -6.04 2.87 -0.85
N ARG A 65 -5.85 3.23 -2.13
CA ARG A 65 -6.54 2.60 -3.27
C ARG A 65 -6.18 1.13 -3.44
N LEU A 66 -4.94 0.75 -3.14
CA LEU A 66 -4.46 -0.63 -3.24
C LEU A 66 -4.88 -1.49 -2.04
N GLY A 67 -5.45 -0.88 -1.00
CA GLY A 67 -5.79 -1.55 0.26
C GLY A 67 -4.56 -2.00 1.06
N THR A 68 -3.41 -1.37 0.87
CA THR A 68 -2.11 -1.69 1.50
C THR A 68 -1.61 -0.60 2.45
N ILE A 69 -2.46 0.37 2.79
CA ILE A 69 -2.20 1.33 3.87
C ILE A 69 -1.94 0.58 5.19
N ILE A 70 -1.02 1.08 6.00
CA ILE A 70 -0.66 0.50 7.30
C ILE A 70 -0.63 1.60 8.37
N GLN A 71 -0.85 1.21 9.63
CA GLN A 71 -0.62 2.08 10.77
C GLN A 71 0.86 2.53 10.79
N PRO A 72 1.12 3.81 11.16
CA PRO A 72 2.47 4.28 11.38
C PRO A 72 3.16 3.55 12.54
N ILE A 73 4.47 3.75 12.69
CA ILE A 73 5.21 3.20 13.85
C ILE A 73 4.78 3.93 15.12
N ASN A 74 4.84 5.25 15.09
CA ASN A 74 4.37 6.08 16.17
C ASN A 74 2.87 6.38 15.90
N PRO A 75 1.97 6.07 16.85
CA PRO A 75 0.54 6.35 16.69
C PRO A 75 0.19 7.83 16.47
N ASN A 76 1.16 8.73 16.69
CA ASN A 76 1.02 10.16 16.48
C ASN A 76 1.51 10.65 15.12
N ASP A 77 2.13 9.79 14.31
CA ASP A 77 2.52 10.16 12.95
C ASP A 77 1.28 10.12 12.02
N ASP A 78 1.39 10.85 10.92
CA ASP A 78 0.31 11.04 9.96
C ASP A 78 0.11 9.81 9.07
N LEU A 79 -1.13 9.63 8.58
CA LEU A 79 -1.40 8.71 7.47
C LEU A 79 -1.26 9.43 6.13
N ASP A 80 -0.57 8.80 5.19
CA ASP A 80 -0.44 9.31 3.82
C ASP A 80 -1.71 9.05 3.00
N VAL A 81 -2.21 10.10 2.35
CA VAL A 81 -3.33 10.06 1.40
C VAL A 81 -2.91 10.69 0.09
N ASP A 82 -2.74 9.86 -0.93
CA ASP A 82 -2.46 10.32 -2.27
C ASP A 82 -3.76 10.56 -3.04
N LEU A 83 -3.94 11.75 -3.60
CA LEU A 83 -5.04 12.16 -4.46
C LEU A 83 -4.53 12.55 -5.84
N VAL A 84 -5.34 12.25 -6.87
CA VAL A 84 -5.12 12.73 -8.23
C VAL A 84 -6.23 13.70 -8.58
N TYR A 85 -5.85 14.95 -8.86
CA TYR A 85 -6.73 15.98 -9.39
C TYR A 85 -6.62 15.99 -10.92
N ARG A 86 -7.70 15.64 -11.61
CA ARG A 86 -7.73 15.46 -13.07
C ARG A 86 -8.61 16.52 -13.71
N LEU A 87 -8.04 17.23 -14.68
CA LEU A 87 -8.81 18.02 -15.63
C LEU A 87 -9.05 17.22 -16.91
N THR A 88 -10.27 17.30 -17.44
CA THR A 88 -10.60 16.84 -18.79
C THR A 88 -10.12 17.89 -19.77
N GLU A 89 -9.11 17.54 -20.55
CA GLU A 89 -8.32 18.47 -21.36
C GLU A 89 -7.70 19.61 -20.51
N LYS A 90 -7.08 20.57 -21.18
CA LYS A 90 -6.54 21.81 -20.60
C LYS A 90 -6.68 22.93 -21.61
N ASP A 91 -6.49 24.16 -21.17
CA ASP A 91 -6.25 25.26 -22.11
C ASP A 91 -5.03 24.90 -22.98
N PRO A 92 -5.10 25.05 -24.32
CA PRO A 92 -3.98 24.78 -25.21
C PRO A 92 -2.71 25.53 -24.81
N GLU A 93 -2.82 26.75 -24.26
CA GLU A 93 -1.68 27.59 -23.88
C GLU A 93 -1.09 27.25 -22.51
N TRP A 94 -1.75 26.40 -21.70
CA TRP A 94 -1.22 26.07 -20.38
C TRP A 94 -0.05 25.11 -20.45
N THR A 95 0.96 25.42 -19.65
CA THR A 95 2.09 24.56 -19.31
C THR A 95 1.78 23.74 -18.05
N GLN A 96 2.68 22.82 -17.67
CA GLN A 96 2.57 22.10 -16.40
C GLN A 96 2.56 23.07 -15.22
N LYS A 97 3.33 24.16 -15.32
CA LYS A 97 3.37 25.23 -14.32
C LYS A 97 2.02 25.91 -14.15
N ASP A 98 1.36 26.28 -15.25
CA ASP A 98 0.06 26.96 -15.17
C ASP A 98 -0.99 26.10 -14.47
N LEU A 99 -1.06 24.81 -14.81
CA LEU A 99 -1.97 23.88 -14.13
C LEU A 99 -1.64 23.76 -12.63
N LYS A 100 -0.36 23.57 -12.29
CA LYS A 100 0.06 23.42 -10.91
C LYS A 100 -0.20 24.70 -10.11
N ASP A 101 0.05 25.86 -10.69
CA ASP A 101 -0.20 27.17 -10.08
C ASP A 101 -1.69 27.41 -9.86
N LYS A 102 -2.57 27.07 -10.81
CA LYS A 102 -4.03 27.21 -10.65
C LYS A 102 -4.55 26.40 -9.47
N VAL A 103 -4.12 25.15 -9.34
CA VAL A 103 -4.45 24.33 -8.16
C VAL A 103 -3.88 24.96 -6.88
N GLY A 104 -2.66 25.48 -6.93
CA GLY A 104 -2.03 26.19 -5.82
C GLY A 104 -2.79 27.45 -5.40
N VAL A 105 -3.23 28.27 -6.35
CA VAL A 105 -4.04 29.48 -6.14
C VAL A 105 -5.36 29.11 -5.48
N ARG A 106 -6.03 28.07 -5.99
CA ARG A 106 -7.28 27.58 -5.40
C ARG A 106 -7.10 27.16 -3.94
N LEU A 107 -6.05 26.41 -3.63
CA LEU A 107 -5.76 25.97 -2.26
C LEU A 107 -5.37 27.15 -1.35
N LYS A 108 -4.51 28.05 -1.82
CA LYS A 108 -4.03 29.24 -1.08
C LYS A 108 -5.13 30.29 -0.86
N GLY A 109 -6.14 30.34 -1.73
CA GLY A 109 -7.30 31.22 -1.60
C GLY A 109 -8.35 30.72 -0.59
N SER A 110 -8.15 29.55 0.03
CA SER A 110 -9.08 29.01 1.01
C SER A 110 -8.67 29.35 2.43
N ASP A 111 -9.52 30.04 3.20
CA ASP A 111 -9.32 30.24 4.64
C ASP A 111 -9.12 28.92 5.39
N ARG A 112 -9.74 27.84 4.90
CA ARG A 112 -9.66 26.52 5.50
C ARG A 112 -8.38 25.77 5.13
N TYR A 113 -8.01 25.75 3.84
CA TYR A 113 -6.93 24.88 3.36
C TYR A 113 -5.57 25.57 3.25
N ALA A 114 -5.54 26.89 3.06
CA ALA A 114 -4.28 27.63 2.98
C ALA A 114 -3.39 27.47 4.22
N PRO A 115 -3.92 27.49 5.46
CA PRO A 115 -3.10 27.26 6.66
C PRO A 115 -2.57 25.82 6.78
N MET A 116 -3.15 24.87 6.05
CA MET A 116 -2.75 23.46 6.07
C MET A 116 -1.69 23.15 5.01
N LEU A 117 -1.41 24.06 4.07
CA LEU A 117 -0.44 23.81 3.01
C LEU A 117 0.96 23.66 3.59
N GLU A 118 1.65 22.61 3.16
CA GLU A 118 3.07 22.46 3.45
C GLU A 118 3.84 23.65 2.86
N LYS A 119 4.77 24.21 3.66
CA LYS A 119 5.53 25.41 3.26
C LYS A 119 6.35 25.18 2.00
N LYS A 120 6.92 23.99 1.85
CA LYS A 120 7.69 23.60 0.68
C LYS A 120 6.77 22.87 -0.28
N GLU A 121 6.57 23.46 -1.45
CA GLU A 121 5.81 22.82 -2.52
C GLU A 121 6.48 21.50 -2.95
N GLY A 122 5.70 20.42 -3.03
CA GLY A 122 6.16 19.12 -3.54
C GLY A 122 6.54 19.17 -5.02
N ARG A 123 7.40 18.24 -5.48
CA ARG A 123 7.83 18.17 -6.88
C ARG A 123 6.65 18.06 -7.85
N ARG A 124 5.77 17.09 -7.60
CA ARG A 124 4.61 16.78 -8.45
C ARG A 124 3.28 17.18 -7.80
N CYS A 125 3.17 17.05 -6.47
CA CYS A 125 1.95 17.35 -5.71
C CYS A 125 1.97 18.72 -5.01
N TRP A 126 0.80 19.13 -4.53
CA TRP A 126 0.59 20.03 -3.40
C TRP A 126 0.26 19.19 -2.17
N THR A 127 0.84 19.50 -1.01
CA THR A 127 0.66 18.70 0.20
C THR A 127 -0.09 19.50 1.26
N LEU A 128 -1.14 18.90 1.84
CA LEU A 128 -1.85 19.44 3.00
C LEU A 128 -1.48 18.63 4.25
N LEU A 129 -1.00 19.32 5.28
CA LEU A 129 -0.84 18.84 6.65
C LEU A 129 -2.20 18.88 7.34
N TYR A 130 -3.06 17.93 6.98
CA TYR A 130 -4.47 17.97 7.33
C TYR A 130 -4.67 17.59 8.80
N ARG A 131 -5.41 18.45 9.53
CA ARG A 131 -5.70 18.26 10.97
C ARG A 131 -4.45 18.10 11.85
N ASP A 132 -3.32 18.69 11.46
CA ASP A 132 -2.08 18.64 12.27
C ASP A 132 -2.28 19.23 13.69
N ASN A 133 -3.18 20.21 13.84
CA ASN A 133 -3.55 20.79 15.14
C ASN A 133 -4.63 20.00 15.91
N SER A 134 -5.00 18.80 15.47
CA SER A 134 -5.99 17.96 16.16
C SER A 134 -5.39 17.32 17.41
N ASP A 135 -6.10 17.44 18.54
CA ASP A 135 -5.79 16.70 19.78
C ASP A 135 -5.97 15.19 19.64
N ASN A 136 -6.62 14.73 18.55
CA ASN A 136 -6.73 13.32 18.21
C ASN A 136 -5.69 12.98 17.13
N PRO A 137 -4.56 12.34 17.50
CA PRO A 137 -3.49 12.02 16.55
C PRO A 137 -3.95 11.06 15.44
N LYS A 138 -5.03 10.31 15.67
CA LYS A 138 -5.63 9.38 14.69
C LYS A 138 -6.36 10.10 13.54
N GLU A 139 -6.39 11.42 13.56
CA GLU A 139 -7.01 12.26 12.55
C GLU A 139 -6.01 13.12 11.77
N LYS A 140 -4.70 12.93 11.97
CA LYS A 140 -3.65 13.64 11.24
C LYS A 140 -3.29 12.93 9.94
N TYR A 141 -3.24 13.68 8.85
CA TYR A 141 -2.99 13.13 7.52
C TYR A 141 -2.08 14.04 6.70
N HIS A 142 -1.13 13.43 5.98
CA HIS A 142 -0.45 14.07 4.87
C HIS A 142 -1.25 13.78 3.60
N MET A 143 -1.85 14.81 3.00
CA MET A 143 -2.67 14.68 1.81
C MET A 143 -1.98 15.28 0.60
N ASP A 144 -1.45 14.42 -0.27
CA ASP A 144 -0.79 14.80 -1.51
C ASP A 144 -1.80 14.91 -2.65
N ILE A 145 -1.87 16.07 -3.29
CA ILE A 145 -2.77 16.36 -4.40
C ILE A 145 -1.93 16.50 -5.65
N LEU A 146 -2.03 15.55 -6.57
CA LEU A 146 -1.30 15.52 -7.85
C LEU A 146 -2.15 16.14 -8.96
N PRO A 147 -1.82 17.34 -9.48
CA PRO A 147 -2.48 17.91 -10.66
C PRO A 147 -2.13 17.12 -11.92
N SER A 148 -3.15 16.88 -12.75
CA SER A 148 -3.03 16.09 -13.97
C SER A 148 -4.10 16.44 -15.00
N VAL A 149 -3.84 16.04 -16.25
CA VAL A 149 -4.74 16.19 -17.40
C VAL A 149 -5.02 14.83 -18.02
N VAL A 150 -6.26 14.63 -18.47
CA VAL A 150 -6.71 13.48 -19.23
C VAL A 150 -7.40 13.93 -20.52
N ASP A 151 -7.46 13.08 -21.54
CA ASP A 151 -8.21 13.44 -22.74
C ASP A 151 -9.74 13.32 -22.57
N GLY A 152 -10.49 13.95 -23.47
CA GLY A 152 -11.96 14.00 -23.44
C GLY A 152 -12.68 12.64 -23.45
N LYS A 153 -12.02 11.55 -23.85
CA LYS A 153 -12.58 10.19 -23.88
C LYS A 153 -12.15 9.35 -22.68
N TYR A 154 -11.40 9.90 -21.73
CA TYR A 154 -10.92 9.17 -20.54
C TYR A 154 -12.06 8.52 -19.76
N VAL A 155 -13.11 9.28 -19.42
CA VAL A 155 -14.26 8.76 -18.64
C VAL A 155 -14.98 7.65 -19.40
N GLU A 156 -15.21 7.81 -20.71
CA GLU A 156 -15.80 6.78 -21.56
C GLU A 156 -14.96 5.50 -21.56
N ARG A 157 -13.63 5.60 -21.68
CA ARG A 157 -12.73 4.45 -21.66
C ARG A 157 -12.64 3.79 -20.30
N MET A 158 -12.64 4.57 -19.22
CA MET A 158 -12.74 4.05 -17.85
C MET A 158 -14.03 3.25 -17.66
N THR A 159 -15.18 3.76 -18.10
CA THR A 159 -16.45 3.04 -18.04
C THR A 159 -16.41 1.75 -18.85
N ARG A 160 -15.84 1.78 -20.07
CA ARG A 160 -15.70 0.59 -20.91
C ARG A 160 -14.78 -0.48 -20.33
N LEU A 161 -13.71 -0.10 -19.63
CA LEU A 161 -12.81 -1.05 -18.97
C LEU A 161 -13.50 -1.96 -17.96
N PHE A 162 -14.58 -1.51 -17.32
CA PHE A 162 -15.38 -2.36 -16.43
C PHE A 162 -16.19 -3.41 -17.19
N SER A 163 -16.47 -3.18 -18.49
CA SER A 163 -17.23 -4.07 -19.36
C SER A 163 -16.36 -4.95 -20.28
N GLU A 164 -15.12 -4.52 -20.60
CA GLU A 164 -14.18 -5.18 -21.51
C GLU A 164 -13.11 -6.00 -20.78
N SER A 165 -12.52 -7.00 -21.46
CA SER A 165 -11.49 -7.85 -20.86
C SER A 165 -10.19 -7.08 -20.64
N PHE A 166 -9.53 -7.31 -19.49
CA PHE A 166 -8.28 -6.67 -19.10
C PHE A 166 -7.19 -6.90 -20.17
N SER A 167 -6.72 -5.83 -20.81
CA SER A 167 -5.62 -5.88 -21.78
C SER A 167 -4.66 -4.70 -21.60
N ALA A 168 -3.37 -4.90 -21.91
CA ALA A 168 -2.36 -3.84 -21.84
C ALA A 168 -2.74 -2.62 -22.70
N GLN A 169 -3.33 -2.86 -23.87
CA GLN A 169 -3.76 -1.80 -24.79
C GLN A 169 -4.91 -0.97 -24.22
N THR A 170 -5.89 -1.60 -23.56
CA THR A 170 -7.02 -0.87 -22.96
C THR A 170 -6.57 -0.08 -21.73
N ILE A 171 -5.61 -0.59 -20.97
CA ILE A 171 -5.04 0.10 -19.80
C ILE A 171 -4.19 1.30 -20.21
N ASP A 172 -3.36 1.20 -21.25
CA ASP A 172 -2.53 2.32 -21.70
C ASP A 172 -3.36 3.55 -22.07
N ARG A 173 -4.55 3.32 -22.63
CA ARG A 173 -5.50 4.37 -23.03
C ARG A 173 -6.12 5.13 -21.85
N ILE A 174 -5.98 4.67 -20.61
CA ILE A 174 -6.43 5.41 -19.42
C ILE A 174 -5.25 6.04 -18.65
N SER A 175 -4.12 6.23 -19.33
CA SER A 175 -3.03 7.03 -18.80
C SER A 175 -3.41 8.51 -18.64
N ILE A 176 -2.65 9.19 -17.79
CA ILE A 176 -2.80 10.61 -17.47
C ILE A 176 -1.47 11.34 -17.70
N ARG A 177 -1.54 12.66 -17.83
CA ARG A 177 -0.38 13.55 -17.90
C ARG A 177 -0.26 14.31 -16.60
N ILE A 178 0.87 14.21 -15.92
CA ILE A 178 1.06 14.77 -14.58
C ILE A 178 2.02 15.95 -14.58
N THR A 179 1.88 16.84 -13.60
CA THR A 179 2.84 17.93 -13.41
C THR A 179 4.12 17.45 -12.74
N ASP A 180 5.26 18.00 -13.16
CA ASP A 180 6.56 17.79 -12.52
C ASP A 180 7.39 19.08 -12.60
N LYS A 181 7.55 19.77 -11.47
CA LYS A 181 8.27 21.05 -11.43
C LYS A 181 9.78 20.96 -11.66
N GLU A 182 10.32 19.74 -11.68
CA GLU A 182 11.71 19.46 -12.03
C GLU A 182 11.88 19.04 -13.50
N ALA A 183 10.80 18.97 -14.29
CA ALA A 183 10.89 18.73 -15.73
C ALA A 183 11.50 19.94 -16.44
N GLU A 184 12.35 19.69 -17.44
CA GLU A 184 13.04 20.75 -18.20
C GLU A 184 12.06 21.69 -18.91
N ASP A 185 10.91 21.15 -19.30
CA ASP A 185 9.85 21.82 -20.07
C ASP A 185 8.69 22.34 -19.21
N TYR A 186 8.82 22.28 -17.87
CA TYR A 186 7.75 22.53 -16.91
C TYR A 186 7.00 23.86 -17.13
N ALA A 187 7.72 24.93 -17.47
CA ALA A 187 7.19 26.27 -17.65
C ALA A 187 7.11 26.71 -19.13
N THR A 188 7.41 25.82 -20.08
CA THR A 188 7.55 26.18 -21.50
C THR A 188 6.74 25.30 -22.44
N SER A 189 6.55 24.01 -22.13
CA SER A 189 5.78 23.12 -23.01
C SER A 189 4.28 23.27 -22.78
N THR A 190 3.59 23.68 -23.84
CA THR A 190 2.13 23.69 -23.95
C THR A 190 1.58 22.39 -24.54
N CYS A 191 2.44 21.52 -25.07
CA CYS A 191 2.05 20.23 -25.64
C CYS A 191 1.89 19.19 -24.54
N LYS A 192 0.64 18.78 -24.25
CA LYS A 192 0.35 17.82 -23.16
C LYS A 192 1.01 16.46 -23.37
N GLU A 193 1.32 16.08 -24.60
CA GLU A 193 1.96 14.81 -24.94
C GLU A 193 3.41 14.73 -24.46
N GLU A 194 4.08 15.89 -24.30
CA GLU A 194 5.44 16.00 -23.77
C GLU A 194 5.48 15.87 -22.24
N TRP A 195 4.34 16.10 -21.57
CA TRP A 195 4.25 15.99 -20.11
C TRP A 195 4.40 14.54 -19.67
N LEU A 196 4.92 14.35 -18.45
CA LEU A 196 5.17 13.03 -17.89
C LEU A 196 3.90 12.16 -17.88
N LYS A 197 4.00 10.99 -18.52
CA LYS A 197 2.92 9.98 -18.56
C LYS A 197 2.90 9.19 -17.25
N SER A 198 1.73 8.99 -16.67
CA SER A 198 1.52 8.05 -15.55
C SER A 198 0.18 7.33 -15.70
N ASN A 199 -0.05 6.27 -14.92
CA ASN A 199 -1.29 5.49 -15.01
C ASN A 199 -1.69 4.87 -13.65
N PRO A 200 -2.09 5.69 -12.66
CA PRO A 200 -2.43 5.21 -11.32
C PRO A 200 -3.66 4.29 -11.31
N ASP A 201 -4.63 4.53 -12.20
CA ASP A 201 -5.81 3.67 -12.37
C ASP A 201 -5.44 2.31 -12.94
N GLY A 202 -4.67 2.29 -14.02
CA GLY A 202 -4.12 1.08 -14.61
C GLY A 202 -3.27 0.28 -13.62
N TYR A 203 -2.44 0.96 -12.83
CA TYR A 203 -1.62 0.30 -11.81
C TYR A 203 -2.48 -0.37 -10.75
N ALA A 204 -3.55 0.29 -10.28
CA ALA A 204 -4.48 -0.30 -9.33
C ALA A 204 -5.20 -1.54 -9.90
N LEU A 205 -5.64 -1.49 -11.16
CA LEU A 205 -6.25 -2.62 -11.85
C LEU A 205 -5.25 -3.79 -12.02
N TRP A 206 -4.01 -3.51 -12.40
CA TRP A 206 -2.95 -4.51 -12.49
C TRP A 206 -2.65 -5.13 -11.12
N PHE A 207 -2.51 -4.33 -10.07
CA PHE A 207 -2.26 -4.88 -8.73
C PHE A 207 -3.43 -5.75 -8.25
N ALA A 208 -4.67 -5.33 -8.54
CA ALA A 208 -5.87 -6.12 -8.26
C ALA A 208 -5.86 -7.46 -9.01
N SER A 209 -5.41 -7.49 -10.27
CA SER A 209 -5.26 -8.74 -11.04
C SER A 209 -4.14 -9.64 -10.49
N ARG A 210 -3.10 -9.07 -9.86
CA ARG A 210 -2.07 -9.85 -9.14
C ARG A 210 -2.58 -10.43 -7.82
N CYS A 211 -3.54 -9.78 -7.17
CA CYS A 211 -4.11 -10.23 -5.90
C CYS A 211 -4.98 -11.49 -6.00
N LYS A 212 -5.51 -11.81 -7.18
CA LYS A 212 -6.40 -12.95 -7.39
C LYS A 212 -5.90 -13.79 -8.56
N ALA A 213 -5.47 -15.02 -8.28
CA ALA A 213 -5.07 -16.00 -9.31
C ALA A 213 -6.27 -16.61 -10.07
N ASP A 214 -7.46 -15.99 -10.00
CA ASP A 214 -8.72 -16.54 -10.49
C ASP A 214 -9.39 -15.56 -11.47
N GLU A 215 -10.05 -16.08 -12.50
CA GLU A 215 -10.47 -15.37 -13.73
C GLU A 215 -11.56 -14.28 -13.51
N SER A 216 -12.03 -14.08 -12.28
CA SER A 216 -13.11 -13.14 -11.93
C SER A 216 -12.69 -11.65 -11.82
N VAL A 217 -11.56 -11.27 -12.44
CA VAL A 217 -10.96 -9.92 -12.41
C VAL A 217 -11.96 -8.81 -12.75
N LYS A 218 -12.95 -9.09 -13.61
CA LYS A 218 -13.99 -8.15 -14.06
C LYS A 218 -15.00 -7.74 -12.99
N LEU A 219 -15.52 -8.69 -12.21
CA LEU A 219 -16.57 -8.42 -11.20
C LEU A 219 -15.99 -7.88 -9.89
N MET A 220 -14.67 -7.92 -9.72
CA MET A 220 -14.00 -7.63 -8.45
C MET A 220 -13.05 -6.44 -8.48
N ALA A 221 -12.82 -5.80 -9.63
CA ALA A 221 -12.12 -4.51 -9.67
C ALA A 221 -12.84 -3.46 -8.79
N GLU A 222 -14.18 -3.45 -8.79
CA GLU A 222 -15.00 -2.64 -7.88
C GLU A 222 -14.85 -3.03 -6.40
N ALA A 223 -14.62 -4.31 -6.10
CA ALA A 223 -14.49 -4.86 -4.74
C ALA A 223 -13.07 -4.79 -4.16
N ILE A 224 -12.03 -4.69 -5.00
CA ILE A 224 -10.61 -4.50 -4.60
C ILE A 224 -10.21 -3.03 -4.64
N VAL A 225 -10.84 -2.25 -5.53
CA VAL A 225 -10.71 -0.78 -5.64
C VAL A 225 -11.97 -0.05 -5.15
N PRO A 226 -12.62 -0.42 -4.02
CA PRO A 226 -13.70 0.39 -3.49
C PRO A 226 -13.05 1.61 -2.83
N ILE A 227 -13.14 2.75 -3.49
CA ILE A 227 -12.83 4.05 -2.87
C ILE A 227 -13.80 4.32 -1.71
N GLU A 228 -14.98 3.69 -1.72
CA GLU A 228 -16.11 4.06 -0.88
C GLU A 228 -16.41 3.11 0.27
N LYS A 229 -15.82 1.90 0.30
CA LYS A 229 -16.11 0.91 1.35
C LYS A 229 -14.82 0.38 1.96
N TYR A 230 -14.71 0.52 3.27
CA TYR A 230 -13.67 -0.13 4.04
C TYR A 230 -13.74 -1.65 3.83
N ASN A 231 -12.65 -2.21 3.31
CA ASN A 231 -12.49 -3.65 3.18
C ASN A 231 -11.54 -4.17 4.25
N LYS A 232 -12.13 -4.87 5.23
CA LYS A 232 -11.40 -5.56 6.30
C LYS A 232 -10.66 -6.79 5.78
N ASP A 233 -11.20 -7.45 4.77
CA ASP A 233 -10.66 -8.68 4.23
C ASP A 233 -9.58 -8.35 3.19
N LYS A 234 -8.34 -8.70 3.52
CA LYS A 234 -7.18 -8.47 2.64
C LYS A 234 -6.78 -9.76 1.94
N THR A 235 -6.35 -9.63 0.70
CA THR A 235 -5.74 -10.75 -0.04
C THR A 235 -4.37 -11.10 0.55
N VAL A 236 -3.86 -12.28 0.23
CA VAL A 236 -2.51 -12.71 0.64
C VAL A 236 -1.46 -11.71 0.15
N LEU A 237 -1.52 -11.27 -1.11
CA LEU A 237 -0.58 -10.27 -1.65
C LEU A 237 -0.67 -8.93 -0.90
N GLN A 238 -1.87 -8.44 -0.56
CA GLN A 238 -2.01 -7.23 0.23
C GLN A 238 -1.34 -7.38 1.60
N ARG A 239 -1.56 -8.51 2.28
CA ARG A 239 -0.92 -8.81 3.57
C ARG A 239 0.60 -8.88 3.47
N ILE A 240 1.14 -9.52 2.44
CA ILE A 240 2.59 -9.56 2.17
C ILE A 240 3.14 -8.14 2.03
N VAL A 241 2.51 -7.29 1.20
CA VAL A 241 2.94 -5.90 1.00
C VAL A 241 2.90 -5.11 2.32
N GLN A 242 1.85 -5.27 3.13
CA GLN A 242 1.76 -4.60 4.44
C GLN A 242 2.89 -5.02 5.39
N ILE A 243 3.19 -6.32 5.47
CA ILE A 243 4.27 -6.86 6.31
C ILE A 243 5.63 -6.32 5.85
N LEU A 244 5.89 -6.32 4.54
CA LEU A 244 7.14 -5.79 3.96
C LEU A 244 7.30 -4.29 4.22
N LYS A 245 6.23 -3.50 4.05
CA LYS A 245 6.22 -2.07 4.37
C LYS A 245 6.52 -1.85 5.85
N ARG A 246 5.90 -2.61 6.76
CA ARG A 246 6.17 -2.50 8.19
C ARG A 246 7.63 -2.80 8.52
N HIS A 247 8.18 -3.87 7.97
CA HIS A 247 9.59 -4.22 8.15
C HIS A 247 10.51 -3.08 7.70
N ARG A 248 10.22 -2.49 6.52
CA ARG A 248 10.92 -1.31 6.00
C ARG A 248 10.83 -0.15 6.98
N ASP A 249 9.64 0.19 7.45
CA ASP A 249 9.47 1.30 8.37
C ASP A 249 10.24 1.08 9.68
N MET A 250 10.19 -0.12 10.27
CA MET A 250 10.92 -0.44 11.50
C MET A 250 12.45 -0.35 11.35
N MET A 251 12.98 -0.77 10.20
CA MET A 251 14.41 -0.71 9.88
C MET A 251 14.89 0.73 9.70
N PHE A 252 14.05 1.59 9.13
CA PHE A 252 14.38 2.98 8.78
C PHE A 252 13.69 4.01 9.69
N ARG A 253 13.30 3.62 10.91
CA ARG A 253 12.57 4.49 11.84
C ARG A 253 13.32 5.76 12.28
N TYR A 254 14.62 5.83 12.02
CA TYR A 254 15.48 6.99 12.30
C TYR A 254 16.16 7.56 11.04
N ASP A 255 15.95 6.99 9.85
CA ASP A 255 16.52 7.46 8.56
C ASP A 255 15.42 7.40 7.49
N THR A 256 14.61 8.46 7.42
CA THR A 256 13.39 8.48 6.61
C THR A 256 13.61 8.88 5.16
N ASP A 257 14.69 9.59 4.84
CA ASP A 257 14.86 10.28 3.56
C ASP A 257 15.31 9.35 2.42
N ASP A 258 16.06 8.30 2.78
CA ASP A 258 16.63 7.33 1.86
C ASP A 258 16.03 5.92 2.01
N LYS A 259 14.92 5.78 2.73
CA LYS A 259 14.27 4.48 2.90
C LYS A 259 13.66 4.00 1.57
N PRO A 260 13.65 2.69 1.29
CA PRO A 260 13.09 2.13 0.06
C PRO A 260 11.63 2.56 -0.13
N ILE A 261 11.24 3.16 -1.26
CA ILE A 261 9.88 3.69 -1.45
C ILE A 261 8.83 2.57 -1.60
N SER A 262 7.61 2.83 -1.13
CA SER A 262 6.54 1.82 -1.06
C SER A 262 6.17 1.25 -2.44
N ILE A 263 6.22 2.05 -3.50
CA ILE A 263 5.85 1.63 -4.85
C ILE A 263 6.82 0.58 -5.42
N ILE A 264 8.12 0.67 -5.11
CA ILE A 264 9.11 -0.34 -5.50
C ILE A 264 8.83 -1.67 -4.79
N ILE A 265 8.62 -1.63 -3.46
CA ILE A 265 8.30 -2.82 -2.66
C ILE A 265 7.03 -3.49 -3.19
N THR A 266 5.98 -2.70 -3.43
CA THR A 266 4.67 -3.19 -3.86
C THR A 266 4.74 -3.82 -5.25
N THR A 267 5.42 -3.15 -6.19
CA THR A 267 5.56 -3.62 -7.59
C THR A 267 6.36 -4.92 -7.65
N LEU A 268 7.51 -4.98 -7.00
CA LEU A 268 8.37 -6.16 -7.02
C LEU A 268 7.73 -7.33 -6.27
N ALA A 269 7.03 -7.08 -5.16
CA ALA A 269 6.26 -8.12 -4.46
C ALA A 269 5.15 -8.70 -5.33
N ALA A 270 4.37 -7.85 -6.00
CA ALA A 270 3.29 -8.28 -6.89
C ALA A 270 3.79 -9.03 -8.13
N ARG A 271 4.99 -8.71 -8.63
CA ARG A 271 5.63 -9.47 -9.72
C ARG A 271 6.08 -10.86 -9.27
N ALA A 272 6.68 -10.98 -8.09
CA ALA A 272 7.18 -12.25 -7.57
C ALA A 272 6.08 -13.20 -7.06
N TYR A 273 4.96 -12.66 -6.58
CA TYR A 273 3.84 -13.42 -6.06
C TYR A 273 3.20 -14.32 -7.13
N ASN A 274 3.02 -15.62 -6.88
CA ASN A 274 2.50 -16.57 -7.87
C ASN A 274 1.03 -16.95 -7.65
N GLY A 275 0.33 -16.29 -6.72
CA GLY A 275 -1.05 -16.63 -6.38
C GLY A 275 -1.19 -17.58 -5.18
N GLU A 276 -0.17 -17.63 -4.33
CA GLU A 276 -0.12 -18.49 -3.14
C GLU A 276 -1.32 -18.24 -2.21
N LYS A 277 -2.00 -19.32 -1.80
CA LYS A 277 -3.15 -19.23 -0.88
C LYS A 277 -2.75 -19.13 0.58
N ASN A 278 -1.52 -19.53 0.92
CA ASN A 278 -0.98 -19.47 2.27
C ASN A 278 -0.05 -18.26 2.41
N LEU A 279 -0.29 -17.43 3.43
CA LEU A 279 0.43 -16.17 3.65
C LEU A 279 1.93 -16.37 3.90
N LEU A 280 2.32 -17.39 4.65
CA LEU A 280 3.72 -17.69 4.90
C LEU A 280 4.44 -18.08 3.59
N GLU A 281 3.86 -19.01 2.84
CA GLU A 281 4.44 -19.49 1.59
C GLU A 281 4.58 -18.36 0.56
N GLY A 282 3.55 -17.52 0.45
CA GLY A 282 3.59 -16.32 -0.39
C GLY A 282 4.66 -15.32 0.06
N LEU A 283 4.79 -15.05 1.37
CA LEU A 283 5.82 -14.14 1.89
C LEU A 283 7.23 -14.64 1.58
N VAL A 284 7.51 -15.93 1.84
CA VAL A 284 8.81 -16.54 1.56
C VAL A 284 9.10 -16.53 0.05
N ASN A 285 8.14 -16.91 -0.79
CA ASN A 285 8.34 -16.85 -2.24
C ASN A 285 8.64 -15.41 -2.71
N VAL A 286 7.90 -14.42 -2.21
CA VAL A 286 8.08 -13.02 -2.59
C VAL A 286 9.45 -12.51 -2.21
N ILE A 287 9.89 -12.66 -0.96
CA ILE A 287 11.19 -12.12 -0.53
C ILE A 287 12.35 -12.77 -1.29
N GLU A 288 12.25 -14.06 -1.62
CA GLU A 288 13.29 -14.78 -2.37
C GLU A 288 13.36 -14.38 -3.84
N ASN A 289 12.25 -13.96 -4.45
CA ASN A 289 12.16 -13.78 -5.91
C ASN A 289 11.96 -12.34 -6.38
N MET A 290 11.57 -11.39 -5.52
CA MET A 290 11.23 -10.02 -5.94
C MET A 290 12.39 -9.26 -6.59
N GLU A 291 13.63 -9.58 -6.23
CA GLU A 291 14.84 -9.00 -6.82
C GLU A 291 14.98 -9.30 -8.31
N LYS A 292 14.50 -10.47 -8.76
CA LYS A 292 14.63 -10.94 -10.16
C LYS A 292 13.87 -10.07 -11.16
N SER A 293 12.95 -9.24 -10.67
CA SER A 293 12.17 -8.31 -11.48
C SER A 293 12.82 -6.93 -11.63
N ILE A 294 14.02 -6.73 -11.08
CA ILE A 294 14.85 -5.54 -11.31
C ILE A 294 15.70 -5.82 -12.55
N ILE A 295 15.59 -4.96 -13.56
CA ILE A 295 16.33 -5.08 -14.82
C ILE A 295 17.42 -4.01 -14.89
N LYS A 296 18.38 -4.19 -15.80
CA LYS A 296 19.40 -3.20 -16.11
C LYS A 296 19.05 -2.45 -17.40
N ASN A 297 19.23 -1.13 -17.43
CA ASN A 297 19.20 -0.38 -18.69
C ASN A 297 20.56 -0.46 -19.43
N ASP A 298 20.65 0.18 -20.59
CA ASP A 298 21.86 0.22 -21.43
C ASP A 298 23.07 0.87 -20.73
N LYS A 299 22.83 1.66 -19.66
CA LYS A 299 23.86 2.29 -18.82
C LYS A 299 24.26 1.43 -17.61
N GLY A 300 23.65 0.25 -17.43
CA GLY A 300 23.90 -0.63 -16.29
C GLY A 300 23.22 -0.20 -14.99
N GLU A 301 22.28 0.75 -15.05
CA GLU A 301 21.50 1.22 -13.90
C GLU A 301 20.32 0.28 -13.63
N ASP A 302 19.95 0.13 -12.36
CA ASP A 302 18.78 -0.67 -11.98
C ASP A 302 17.48 0.08 -12.32
N VAL A 303 16.56 -0.63 -12.96
CA VAL A 303 15.27 -0.11 -13.42
C VAL A 303 14.15 -0.99 -12.91
N VAL A 304 13.12 -0.34 -12.37
CA VAL A 304 11.86 -0.96 -11.95
C VAL A 304 10.76 -0.29 -12.76
N PRO A 305 10.46 -0.81 -13.97
CA PRO A 305 9.48 -0.16 -14.85
C PRO A 305 8.07 -0.31 -14.26
N ASN A 306 7.21 0.69 -14.43
CA ASN A 306 5.80 0.58 -14.11
C ASN A 306 5.16 -0.50 -15.02
N PRO A 307 4.51 -1.53 -14.47
CA PRO A 307 3.93 -2.64 -15.23
C PRO A 307 2.85 -2.23 -16.24
N VAL A 308 2.25 -1.05 -16.11
CA VAL A 308 1.23 -0.53 -17.02
C VAL A 308 1.67 0.72 -17.79
N ASN A 309 2.89 1.18 -17.56
CA ASN A 309 3.50 2.32 -18.24
C ASN A 309 5.03 2.16 -18.25
N PRO A 310 5.61 1.33 -19.13
CA PRO A 310 7.04 0.99 -19.07
C PRO A 310 8.01 2.18 -19.21
N GLU A 311 7.54 3.32 -19.73
CA GLU A 311 8.29 4.59 -19.78
C GLU A 311 8.56 5.17 -18.37
N GLU A 312 7.73 4.85 -17.38
CA GLU A 312 7.88 5.31 -16.00
C GLU A 312 8.72 4.32 -15.19
N ASN A 313 9.94 4.73 -14.81
CA ASN A 313 10.82 3.96 -13.93
C ASN A 313 10.60 4.38 -12.46
N PHE A 314 10.16 3.47 -11.60
CA PHE A 314 10.02 3.76 -10.16
C PHE A 314 11.36 3.90 -9.42
N ALA A 315 12.46 3.48 -10.03
CA ALA A 315 13.82 3.67 -9.53
C ALA A 315 14.55 4.88 -10.18
N ASP A 316 13.82 5.80 -10.82
CA ASP A 316 14.36 6.99 -11.49
C ASP A 316 15.31 7.84 -10.64
N LYS A 317 15.10 7.87 -9.32
CA LYS A 317 15.95 8.62 -8.38
C LYS A 317 17.19 7.89 -7.92
N TRP A 318 17.38 6.61 -8.22
CA TRP A 318 18.54 5.85 -7.75
C TRP A 318 19.88 6.35 -8.32
N PRO A 319 20.00 6.75 -9.60
CA PRO A 319 21.24 7.32 -10.12
C PRO A 319 21.67 8.61 -9.43
N THR A 320 20.71 9.49 -9.09
CA THR A 320 20.98 10.77 -8.42
C THR A 320 21.05 10.65 -6.90
N HIS A 321 20.52 9.57 -6.32
CA HIS A 321 20.50 9.28 -4.88
C HIS A 321 20.92 7.82 -4.63
N PRO A 322 22.20 7.47 -4.82
CA PRO A 322 22.67 6.08 -4.77
C PRO A 322 22.40 5.38 -3.42
N LYS A 323 22.37 6.14 -2.31
CA LYS A 323 22.04 5.62 -0.99
C LYS A 323 20.64 4.98 -0.94
N ARG A 324 19.67 5.44 -1.74
CA ARG A 324 18.32 4.83 -1.83
C ARG A 324 18.36 3.41 -2.39
N ARG A 325 19.19 3.20 -3.42
CA ARG A 325 19.45 1.89 -4.01
C ARG A 325 20.14 0.96 -3.01
N GLU A 326 21.21 1.44 -2.39
CA GLU A 326 21.94 0.68 -1.36
C GLU A 326 21.01 0.26 -0.21
N ASN A 327 20.19 1.19 0.28
CA ASN A 327 19.21 0.93 1.32
C ASN A 327 18.14 -0.07 0.90
N PHE A 328 17.72 -0.09 -0.37
CA PHE A 328 16.81 -1.12 -0.90
C PHE A 328 17.43 -2.52 -0.80
N TYR A 329 18.65 -2.71 -1.30
CA TYR A 329 19.32 -4.01 -1.23
C TYR A 329 19.64 -4.42 0.22
N LYS A 330 20.06 -3.47 1.06
CA LYS A 330 20.28 -3.68 2.49
C LYS A 330 19.00 -4.14 3.19
N TRP A 331 17.87 -3.51 2.88
CA TRP A 331 16.56 -3.89 3.40
C TRP A 331 16.12 -5.27 2.92
N LEU A 332 16.31 -5.57 1.64
CA LEU A 332 15.93 -6.86 1.07
C LEU A 332 16.73 -8.01 1.71
N ALA A 333 18.03 -7.81 1.91
CA ALA A 333 18.86 -8.78 2.62
C ALA A 333 18.42 -8.94 4.09
N ALA A 334 18.08 -7.84 4.77
CA ALA A 334 17.60 -7.86 6.15
C ALA A 334 16.27 -8.61 6.28
N VAL A 335 15.27 -8.30 5.46
CA VAL A 335 13.96 -8.98 5.54
C VAL A 335 14.04 -10.46 5.22
N LYS A 336 14.89 -10.86 4.25
CA LYS A 336 15.19 -12.27 3.97
C LYS A 336 15.74 -12.95 5.22
N LYS A 337 16.79 -12.38 5.82
CA LYS A 337 17.43 -12.93 7.03
C LYS A 337 16.46 -13.01 8.21
N ASP A 338 15.74 -11.93 8.48
CA ASP A 338 14.87 -11.80 9.64
C ASP A 338 13.65 -12.73 9.54
N VAL A 339 13.07 -12.91 8.35
CA VAL A 339 12.01 -13.91 8.14
C VAL A 339 12.54 -15.33 8.36
N HIS A 340 13.72 -15.68 7.84
CA HIS A 340 14.30 -17.00 8.09
C HIS A 340 14.62 -17.23 9.58
N GLU A 341 15.14 -16.22 10.28
CA GLU A 341 15.39 -16.28 11.73
C GLU A 341 14.09 -16.55 12.52
N ILE A 342 12.97 -15.95 12.11
CA ILE A 342 11.65 -16.22 12.70
C ILE A 342 11.23 -17.67 12.47
N LEU A 343 11.45 -18.23 11.28
CA LEU A 343 11.06 -19.61 10.95
C LEU A 343 11.98 -20.67 11.59
N ASP A 344 13.26 -20.33 11.76
CA ASP A 344 14.28 -21.20 12.34
C ASP A 344 14.31 -21.14 13.88
N GLY A 345 13.60 -20.18 14.50
CA GLY A 345 13.51 -20.02 15.95
C GLY A 345 13.20 -21.33 16.67
N ALA A 346 14.01 -21.66 17.69
CA ALA A 346 13.91 -22.94 18.39
C ALA A 346 12.73 -22.98 19.36
N ASN A 347 12.31 -21.82 19.89
CA ASN A 347 11.18 -21.70 20.80
C ASN A 347 10.42 -20.38 20.62
N ARG A 348 9.24 -20.30 21.25
CA ARG A 348 8.34 -19.14 21.18
C ARG A 348 8.98 -17.83 21.64
N ILE A 349 9.84 -17.88 22.65
CA ILE A 349 10.49 -16.68 23.19
C ILE A 349 11.43 -16.09 22.14
N GLN A 350 12.21 -16.93 21.46
CA GLN A 350 13.09 -16.50 20.37
C GLN A 350 12.29 -15.89 19.22
N ILE A 351 11.24 -16.58 18.75
CA ILE A 351 10.37 -16.09 17.68
C ILE A 351 9.78 -14.72 18.06
N GLN A 352 9.23 -14.60 19.27
CA GLN A 352 8.63 -13.35 19.74
C GLN A 352 9.66 -12.23 19.88
N ASN A 353 10.86 -12.52 20.35
CA ASN A 353 11.94 -11.54 20.47
C ASN A 353 12.35 -11.01 19.09
N THR A 354 12.52 -11.89 18.10
CA THR A 354 12.83 -11.49 16.72
C THR A 354 11.69 -10.66 16.13
N MET A 355 10.43 -11.12 16.26
CA MET A 355 9.27 -10.35 15.80
C MET A 355 9.16 -8.97 16.46
N ASN A 356 9.39 -8.87 17.77
CA ASN A 356 9.39 -7.59 18.50
C ASN A 356 10.45 -6.62 17.94
N ARG A 357 11.63 -7.15 17.62
CA ARG A 357 12.73 -6.37 17.05
C ARG A 357 12.40 -5.82 15.67
N VAL A 358 11.82 -6.65 14.78
CA VAL A 358 11.67 -6.32 13.34
C VAL A 358 10.32 -5.69 12.98
N PHE A 359 9.27 -5.93 13.76
CA PHE A 359 7.93 -5.35 13.55
C PHE A 359 7.51 -4.35 14.63
N GLY A 360 8.20 -4.33 15.76
CA GLY A 360 7.93 -3.44 16.89
C GLY A 360 7.08 -4.10 17.97
N LYS A 361 7.48 -3.93 19.23
CA LYS A 361 6.90 -4.61 20.40
C LYS A 361 5.39 -4.39 20.54
N ASP A 362 4.92 -3.15 20.44
CA ASP A 362 3.50 -2.82 20.66
C ASP A 362 2.60 -3.49 19.62
N LEU A 363 3.04 -3.53 18.36
CA LEU A 363 2.34 -4.20 17.27
C LEU A 363 2.27 -5.72 17.53
N ILE A 364 3.38 -6.33 17.94
CA ILE A 364 3.42 -7.76 18.23
C ILE A 364 2.58 -8.12 19.46
N THR A 365 2.55 -7.26 20.48
CA THR A 365 1.65 -7.42 21.63
C THR A 365 0.19 -7.41 21.17
N LYS A 366 -0.22 -6.47 20.32
CA LYS A 366 -1.57 -6.42 19.74
C LYS A 366 -1.89 -7.67 18.93
N ALA A 367 -0.99 -8.10 18.04
CA ALA A 367 -1.15 -9.29 17.21
C ALA A 367 -1.27 -10.57 18.05
N SER A 368 -0.49 -10.67 19.13
CA SER A 368 -0.54 -11.80 20.06
C SER A 368 -1.87 -11.87 20.80
N SER A 369 -2.40 -10.73 21.25
CA SER A 369 -3.72 -10.67 21.89
C SER A 369 -4.83 -11.13 20.94
N LEU A 370 -4.83 -10.65 19.69
CA LEU A 370 -5.78 -11.08 18.66
C LEU A 370 -5.70 -12.59 18.39
N LEU A 371 -4.48 -13.15 18.36
CA LEU A 371 -4.28 -14.58 18.16
C LEU A 371 -4.88 -15.40 19.31
N VAL A 372 -4.70 -14.95 20.55
CA VAL A 372 -5.29 -15.60 21.75
C VAL A 372 -6.81 -15.54 21.70
N GLU A 373 -7.40 -14.39 21.36
CA GLU A 373 -8.85 -14.23 21.20
C GLU A 373 -9.42 -15.16 20.13
N ARG A 374 -8.77 -15.23 18.96
CA ARG A 374 -9.15 -16.13 17.86
C ARG A 374 -9.12 -17.60 18.30
N ARG A 375 -8.08 -18.02 19.01
CA ARG A 375 -7.97 -19.39 19.54
C ARG A 375 -9.07 -19.70 20.56
N LYS A 376 -9.36 -18.77 21.50
CA LYS A 376 -10.47 -18.91 22.44
C LYS A 376 -11.82 -19.04 21.73
N SER A 377 -12.06 -18.23 20.70
CA SER A 377 -13.30 -18.31 19.92
C SER A 377 -13.45 -19.64 19.17
N LYS A 378 -12.38 -20.16 18.55
CA LYS A 378 -12.39 -21.48 17.86
C LYS A 378 -12.66 -22.64 18.83
N LEU A 379 -12.18 -22.53 20.07
CA LEU A 379 -12.46 -23.50 21.15
C LEU A 379 -13.93 -23.44 21.60
N ALA A 380 -14.48 -22.24 21.76
CA ALA A 380 -15.87 -22.04 22.19
C ALA A 380 -16.90 -22.50 21.15
N THR A 381 -16.58 -22.42 19.85
CA THR A 381 -17.49 -22.85 18.76
C THR A 381 -17.37 -24.33 18.40
N GLY A 382 -16.59 -25.12 19.15
CA GLY A 382 -16.42 -26.56 18.90
C GLY A 382 -15.57 -26.93 17.68
N ALA A 383 -15.10 -25.94 16.90
CA ALA A 383 -14.24 -26.13 15.74
C ALA A 383 -12.84 -26.70 16.10
N ALA A 384 -12.45 -26.62 17.38
CA ALA A 384 -11.18 -27.13 17.89
C ALA A 384 -11.18 -28.62 18.29
N LEU A 385 -12.31 -29.34 18.22
CA LEU A 385 -12.39 -30.75 18.64
C LEU A 385 -11.89 -31.77 17.59
N LEU A 386 -11.35 -31.32 16.46
CA LEU A 386 -10.81 -32.19 15.41
C LEU A 386 -9.37 -31.80 15.06
N THR A 387 -8.45 -31.95 16.02
CA THR A 387 -7.05 -32.24 15.69
C THR A 387 -6.64 -33.50 16.45
N SER A 388 -6.15 -34.47 15.71
CA SER A 388 -5.97 -35.86 16.12
C SER A 388 -4.78 -36.05 17.06
N ALA A 389 -5.01 -35.92 18.37
CA ALA A 389 -4.23 -36.61 19.41
C ALA A 389 -4.99 -36.59 20.75
N GLY A 390 -5.66 -37.70 21.07
CA GLY A 390 -6.20 -37.98 22.41
C GLY A 390 -7.72 -37.88 22.51
N LYS A 391 -8.37 -39.05 22.61
CA LYS A 391 -9.75 -39.18 23.09
C LYS A 391 -9.85 -38.52 24.47
N VAL A 392 -10.71 -37.51 24.63
CA VAL A 392 -11.32 -37.20 25.92
C VAL A 392 -12.78 -37.62 25.83
N THR A 393 -13.09 -38.76 26.42
CA THR A 393 -14.45 -39.23 26.62
C THR A 393 -15.22 -38.24 27.50
N ALA A 394 -16.38 -37.82 27.02
CA ALA A 394 -17.33 -37.03 27.78
C ALA A 394 -17.80 -37.83 29.01
N SER A 395 -17.28 -37.50 30.19
CA SER A 395 -17.91 -37.78 31.50
C SER A 395 -16.95 -37.47 32.66
N THR A 396 -16.64 -36.20 32.94
CA THR A 396 -16.53 -35.73 34.34
C THR A 396 -16.55 -34.21 34.44
N VAL A 397 -17.43 -33.74 35.31
CA VAL A 397 -17.56 -32.37 35.78
C VAL A 397 -16.23 -31.85 36.34
N GLY A 398 -15.86 -30.61 35.99
CA GLY A 398 -14.94 -29.81 36.79
C GLY A 398 -13.45 -30.13 36.68
N ARG A 399 -12.82 -29.75 35.56
CA ARG A 399 -11.40 -29.35 35.58
C ARG A 399 -11.17 -28.27 34.53
N ILE A 400 -10.79 -27.08 34.98
CA ILE A 400 -10.30 -26.00 34.13
C ILE A 400 -9.11 -26.57 33.35
N VAL A 401 -9.31 -26.81 32.06
CA VAL A 401 -8.23 -27.21 31.16
C VAL A 401 -7.31 -25.99 31.04
N ASN A 402 -6.13 -26.13 31.63
CA ASN A 402 -5.07 -25.14 31.55
C ASN A 402 -4.75 -24.89 30.07
N THR A 403 -5.01 -23.67 29.58
CA THR A 403 -4.83 -23.27 28.16
C THR A 403 -3.36 -23.03 27.79
N ALA A 404 -2.43 -23.70 28.49
CA ALA A 404 -1.00 -23.47 28.38
C ALA A 404 -0.28 -24.39 27.37
N ASN A 405 -0.94 -25.35 26.74
CA ASN A 405 -0.27 -26.36 25.92
C ASN A 405 -0.73 -26.35 24.46
N THR A 406 -0.01 -25.59 23.61
CA THR A 406 0.49 -26.01 22.29
C THR A 406 1.49 -24.97 21.73
N PHE A 407 2.80 -25.29 21.78
CA PHE A 407 3.87 -24.94 20.80
C PHE A 407 5.16 -25.75 21.13
N TYR A 408 4.97 -27.07 21.26
CA TYR A 408 5.87 -28.16 21.69
C TYR A 408 6.24 -28.21 23.17
N GLY A 409 5.75 -29.25 23.86
CA GLY A 409 6.24 -29.69 25.17
C GLY A 409 7.15 -30.90 24.98
N GLU A 410 8.42 -30.73 25.34
CA GLU A 410 9.04 -31.29 26.56
C GLU A 410 9.91 -30.21 27.18
#